data_AF-A0A4Y4DW72-F1
#
_entry.id   AF-A0A4Y4DW72-F1
#
_cell.length_a   1.000
_cell.length_b   1.000
_cell.length_c   1.000
_cell.angle_alpha   90.00
_cell.angle_beta   90.00
_cell.angle_gamma   90.00
#
_symmetry.space_group_name_H-M   'P 1'
#
loop_
_entity.id
_entity.type
_entity.pdbx_description
1 polymer ?
#
loop_
_entity_poly.entity_id
_entity_poly.type
_entity_poly.pdbx_seq_one_letter_code
_entity_poly.pdbx_strand_id
1 'polypeptide(L)'
;MPPPTPTRTAGAASGLGTRAARATLVIVWATGVVRVALDWRDHGEWQSVVALAVVLVGSLVLTTPGDDDLPVVRASIVAAVPVVNAVLLLPTLPAELDETWLLDIGAYLAALLMVRGSVALGWIGGGALLLGLLTWIVVHRPDATDAFELVVQPAIALAIGTVWRRLLLRSTSRITAYRAAQLRAQLQAEVTRDATARSRTRLVAVQERAAPLLHDIVESGGLSPDGRARAREVEAGLRDELRAPTLAVAPVARAVALARRRGVDVLLLDDRGRDAAPVDSRILSEVATLVGALRRGRATVRALPPGRRHAVTVVVDDGDRTERHVFDD
;
A
#
# COMPACT_ATOMS: atom_id res chain seq x y z
N MET A 1 -13.52 3.04 -3.45
CA MET A 1 -12.93 2.30 -2.33
C MET A 1 -11.97 1.28 -2.93
N PRO A 2 -10.65 1.42 -2.81
CA PRO A 2 -9.74 0.43 -3.36
C PRO A 2 -9.97 -0.93 -2.66
N PRO A 3 -9.92 -2.06 -3.38
CA PRO A 3 -10.11 -3.37 -2.78
C PRO A 3 -9.02 -3.64 -1.73
N PRO A 4 -9.34 -4.32 -0.62
CA PRO A 4 -8.34 -4.70 0.36
C PRO A 4 -7.32 -5.61 -0.30
N THR A 5 -6.06 -5.16 -0.36
CA THR A 5 -4.95 -5.97 -0.83
C THR A 5 -4.78 -7.16 0.12
N PRO A 6 -4.74 -8.41 -0.37
CA PRO A 6 -4.57 -9.56 0.50
C PRO A 6 -3.22 -9.45 1.20
N THR A 7 -3.24 -9.28 2.51
CA THR A 7 -2.06 -9.42 3.36
C THR A 7 -1.62 -10.88 3.28
N ARG A 8 -0.58 -11.16 2.47
CA ARG A 8 0.06 -12.48 2.48
C ARG A 8 0.54 -12.76 3.91
N THR A 9 -0.09 -13.73 4.55
CA THR A 9 0.31 -14.27 5.85
C THR A 9 1.67 -14.95 5.73
N ALA A 10 2.36 -15.14 6.86
CA ALA A 10 3.68 -15.78 6.86
C ALA A 10 3.61 -17.22 6.31
N GLY A 11 2.48 -17.91 6.51
CA GLY A 11 2.15 -19.18 5.86
C GLY A 11 2.32 -19.15 4.34
N ALA A 12 1.94 -18.07 3.66
CA ALA A 12 2.01 -17.94 2.20
C ALA A 12 3.46 -17.78 1.73
N ALA A 13 4.25 -17.07 2.52
CA ALA A 13 5.67 -16.83 2.24
C ALA A 13 6.54 -18.09 2.44
N SER A 14 6.05 -19.10 3.16
CA SER A 14 6.78 -20.37 3.36
C SER A 14 6.89 -21.23 2.09
N GLY A 15 6.00 -21.06 1.11
CA GLY A 15 5.97 -21.90 -0.10
C GLY A 15 5.54 -23.36 0.11
N LEU A 16 5.33 -23.78 1.37
CA LEU A 16 5.02 -25.16 1.75
C LEU A 16 3.61 -25.63 1.34
N GLY A 17 2.69 -24.70 1.05
CA GLY A 17 1.36 -25.01 0.53
C GLY A 17 1.32 -25.28 -0.98
N THR A 18 2.46 -25.25 -1.68
CA THR A 18 2.52 -25.43 -3.13
C THR A 18 2.58 -26.90 -3.53
N ARG A 19 2.11 -27.21 -4.75
CA ARG A 19 2.24 -28.56 -5.33
C ARG A 19 3.70 -28.98 -5.49
N ALA A 20 4.60 -28.02 -5.75
CA ALA A 20 6.04 -28.27 -5.83
C ALA A 20 6.59 -28.72 -4.48
N ALA A 21 6.28 -28.02 -3.38
CA ALA A 21 6.71 -28.42 -2.04
C ALA A 21 6.18 -29.82 -1.65
N ARG A 22 4.93 -30.13 -1.99
CA ARG A 22 4.37 -31.48 -1.82
C ARG A 22 5.15 -32.52 -2.62
N ALA A 23 5.42 -32.27 -3.89
CA ALA A 23 6.18 -33.19 -4.73
C ALA A 23 7.58 -33.42 -4.16
N THR A 24 8.28 -32.37 -3.73
CA THR A 24 9.60 -32.48 -3.10
C THR A 24 9.57 -33.36 -1.85
N LEU A 25 8.62 -33.13 -0.93
CA LEU A 25 8.53 -33.94 0.29
C LEU A 25 8.14 -35.40 0.01
N VAL A 26 7.29 -35.65 -0.97
CA VAL A 26 6.94 -37.02 -1.39
C VAL A 26 8.14 -37.72 -2.05
N ILE A 27 8.94 -37.01 -2.84
CA ILE A 27 10.17 -37.56 -3.44
C ILE A 27 11.18 -37.90 -2.34
N VAL A 28 11.41 -37.01 -1.38
CA VAL A 28 12.29 -37.27 -0.23
C VAL A 28 11.77 -38.46 0.58
N TRP A 29 10.47 -38.53 0.83
CA TRP A 29 9.87 -39.70 1.49
C TRP A 29 10.09 -41.00 0.70
N ALA A 30 9.92 -40.96 -0.64
CA ALA A 30 10.15 -42.13 -1.49
C ALA A 30 11.60 -42.61 -1.43
N THR A 31 12.58 -41.71 -1.30
CA THR A 31 13.98 -42.12 -1.07
C THR A 31 14.18 -42.84 0.26
N GLY A 32 13.42 -42.45 1.30
CA GLY A 32 13.39 -43.18 2.58
C GLY A 32 12.80 -44.58 2.45
N VAL A 33 11.74 -44.76 1.64
CA VAL A 33 11.18 -46.10 1.35
C VAL A 33 12.21 -46.99 0.67
N VAL A 34 12.94 -46.46 -0.33
CA VAL A 34 14.00 -47.20 -1.01
C VAL A 34 15.09 -47.61 -0.02
N ARG A 35 15.51 -46.71 0.88
CA ARG A 35 16.49 -47.02 1.92
C ARG A 35 16.03 -48.16 2.84
N VAL A 36 14.82 -48.07 3.40
CA VAL A 36 14.26 -49.16 4.23
C VAL A 36 14.14 -50.47 3.45
N ALA A 37 13.83 -50.42 2.16
CA ALA A 37 13.75 -51.61 1.32
C ALA A 37 15.11 -52.26 1.06
N LEU A 38 16.19 -51.46 0.95
CA LEU A 38 17.55 -51.95 0.78
C LEU A 38 18.08 -52.59 2.08
N ASP A 39 17.79 -51.96 3.21
CA ASP A 39 18.27 -52.39 4.54
C ASP A 39 17.35 -53.47 5.17
N TRP A 40 16.25 -53.83 4.49
CA TRP A 40 15.20 -54.73 5.02
C TRP A 40 15.71 -56.10 5.44
N ARG A 41 16.75 -56.60 4.77
CA ARG A 41 17.27 -57.95 5.03
C ARG A 41 18.00 -58.04 6.36
N ASP A 42 18.62 -56.95 6.78
CA ASP A 42 19.50 -56.89 7.94
C ASP A 42 18.78 -56.24 9.15
N HIS A 43 17.91 -55.25 8.90
CA HIS A 43 17.22 -54.45 9.95
C HIS A 43 15.72 -54.28 9.68
N GLY A 44 15.09 -55.24 8.99
CA GLY A 44 13.67 -55.19 8.58
C GLY A 44 12.68 -55.22 9.74
N GLU A 45 12.49 -54.07 10.39
CA GLU A 45 11.54 -53.87 11.47
C GLU A 45 10.23 -53.26 10.96
N TRP A 46 9.09 -53.81 11.40
CA TRP A 46 7.78 -53.28 11.05
C TRP A 46 7.58 -51.84 11.57
N GLN A 47 8.30 -51.47 12.64
CA GLN A 47 8.36 -50.14 13.22
C GLN A 47 8.80 -49.09 12.19
N SER A 48 9.80 -49.41 11.36
CA SER A 48 10.32 -48.52 10.32
C SER A 48 9.28 -48.26 9.21
N VAL A 49 8.48 -49.27 8.87
CA VAL A 49 7.37 -49.12 7.90
C VAL A 49 6.28 -48.20 8.46
N VAL A 50 5.92 -48.37 9.73
CA VAL A 50 4.92 -47.53 10.38
C VAL A 50 5.43 -46.09 10.54
N ALA A 51 6.69 -45.90 10.95
CA ALA A 51 7.31 -44.58 11.04
C ALA A 51 7.32 -43.86 9.68
N LEU A 52 7.66 -44.56 8.59
CA LEU A 52 7.55 -44.02 7.24
C LEU A 52 6.12 -43.62 6.86
N ALA A 53 5.12 -44.43 7.19
CA ALA A 53 3.73 -44.11 6.93
C ALA A 53 3.28 -42.85 7.69
N VAL A 54 3.69 -42.71 8.96
CA VAL A 54 3.40 -41.54 9.79
C VAL A 54 4.07 -40.27 9.22
N VAL A 55 5.33 -40.38 8.75
CA VAL A 55 6.04 -39.29 8.06
C VAL A 55 5.34 -38.87 6.78
N LEU A 56 4.81 -39.81 6.00
CA LEU A 56 4.05 -39.49 4.78
C LEU A 56 2.79 -38.70 5.12
N VAL A 57 2.02 -39.16 6.10
CA VAL A 57 0.82 -38.46 6.58
C VAL A 57 1.18 -37.05 7.05
N GLY A 58 2.22 -36.91 7.86
CA GLY A 58 2.74 -35.62 8.30
C GLY A 58 3.09 -34.69 7.14
N SER A 59 3.82 -35.20 6.15
CA SER A 59 4.24 -34.45 4.96
C SER A 59 3.04 -34.00 4.11
N LEU A 60 2.04 -34.87 3.92
CA LEU A 60 0.83 -34.55 3.17
C LEU A 60 -0.03 -33.50 3.87
N VAL A 61 -0.17 -33.59 5.21
CA VAL A 61 -0.91 -32.63 6.03
C VAL A 61 -0.20 -31.29 6.08
N LEU A 62 1.13 -31.29 6.26
CA LEU A 62 1.96 -30.08 6.26
C LEU A 62 1.84 -29.31 4.94
N THR A 63 1.78 -30.04 3.82
CA THR A 63 1.68 -29.48 2.46
C THR A 63 0.24 -29.28 1.98
N THR A 64 -0.72 -29.20 2.89
CA THR A 64 -2.10 -28.90 2.50
C THR A 64 -2.17 -27.53 1.81
N PRO A 65 -2.84 -27.41 0.64
CA PRO A 65 -2.92 -26.16 -0.10
C PRO A 65 -3.53 -25.04 0.75
N GLY A 66 -2.92 -23.87 0.69
CA GLY A 66 -3.37 -22.68 1.41
C GLY A 66 -2.24 -21.70 1.66
N ASP A 67 -2.59 -20.42 1.62
CA ASP A 67 -1.70 -19.31 1.93
C ASP A 67 -1.68 -19.00 3.44
N ASP A 68 -2.64 -19.50 4.22
CA ASP A 68 -2.69 -19.26 5.65
C ASP A 68 -1.84 -20.22 6.49
N ASP A 69 -1.62 -19.81 7.74
CA ASP A 69 -1.00 -20.66 8.76
C ASP A 69 -1.85 -21.94 8.95
N LEU A 70 -1.18 -23.07 9.16
CA LEU A 70 -1.85 -24.37 9.24
C LEU A 70 -2.83 -24.41 10.44
N PRO A 71 -4.10 -24.84 10.26
CA PRO A 71 -5.06 -24.94 11.36
C PRO A 71 -4.54 -25.83 12.50
N VAL A 72 -4.87 -25.49 13.74
CA VAL A 72 -4.36 -26.15 14.96
C VAL A 72 -4.51 -27.68 14.91
N VAL A 73 -5.64 -28.20 14.42
CA VAL A 73 -5.88 -29.64 14.29
C VAL A 73 -4.85 -30.30 13.37
N ARG A 74 -4.63 -29.73 12.18
CA ARG A 74 -3.65 -30.24 11.21
C ARG A 74 -2.22 -30.06 11.71
N ALA A 75 -1.93 -28.93 12.35
CA ALA A 75 -0.64 -28.69 12.98
C ALA A 75 -0.35 -29.69 14.11
N SER A 76 -1.36 -30.10 14.87
CA SER A 76 -1.23 -31.11 15.94
C SER A 76 -0.90 -32.49 15.37
N ILE A 77 -1.50 -32.86 14.23
CA ILE A 77 -1.15 -34.11 13.52
C ILE A 77 0.34 -34.11 13.13
N VAL A 78 0.82 -33.01 12.54
CA VAL A 78 2.23 -32.89 12.15
C VAL A 78 3.15 -32.89 13.38
N ALA A 79 2.77 -32.21 14.46
CA ALA A 79 3.53 -32.19 15.71
C ALA A 79 3.60 -33.56 16.41
N ALA A 80 2.62 -34.44 16.19
CA ALA A 80 2.62 -35.79 16.74
C ALA A 80 3.62 -36.72 16.03
N VAL A 81 3.99 -36.45 14.78
CA VAL A 81 4.92 -37.29 13.99
C VAL A 81 6.25 -37.56 14.71
N PRO A 82 7.05 -36.56 15.14
CA PRO A 82 8.30 -36.80 15.86
C PRO A 82 8.10 -37.61 17.14
N VAL A 83 6.97 -37.42 17.84
CA VAL A 83 6.65 -38.14 19.08
C VAL A 83 6.35 -39.61 18.79
N VAL A 84 5.52 -39.88 17.78
CA VAL A 84 5.19 -41.25 17.37
C VAL A 84 6.43 -41.98 16.88
N ASN A 85 7.26 -41.33 16.06
CA ASN A 85 8.53 -41.92 15.62
C ASN A 85 9.46 -42.20 16.80
N ALA A 86 9.58 -41.29 17.77
CA ALA A 86 10.37 -41.53 18.98
C ALA A 86 9.88 -42.76 19.75
N VAL A 87 8.58 -42.88 19.97
CA VAL A 87 7.99 -44.02 20.68
C VAL A 87 8.20 -45.34 19.94
N LEU A 88 8.13 -45.33 18.61
CA LEU A 88 8.30 -46.53 17.79
C LEU A 88 9.75 -47.00 17.70
N LEU A 89 10.69 -46.07 17.56
CA LEU A 89 12.06 -46.36 17.15
C LEU A 89 13.09 -46.33 18.29
N LEU A 90 12.88 -45.53 19.34
CA LEU A 90 13.81 -45.50 20.48
C LEU A 90 14.00 -46.88 21.15
N PRO A 91 12.96 -47.73 21.30
CA PRO A 91 13.14 -49.07 21.88
C PRO A 91 13.94 -50.04 21.02
N THR A 92 14.08 -49.75 19.72
CA THR A 92 14.72 -50.63 18.74
C THR A 92 16.05 -50.11 18.23
N LEU A 93 16.52 -48.98 18.77
CA LEU A 93 17.81 -48.42 18.40
C LEU A 93 18.92 -49.47 18.59
N PRO A 94 19.62 -49.85 17.51
CA PRO A 94 20.74 -50.78 17.60
C PRO A 94 21.89 -50.17 18.41
N ALA A 95 22.81 -51.04 18.87
CA ALA A 95 23.99 -50.60 19.61
C ALA A 95 24.94 -49.72 18.76
N GLU A 96 24.93 -49.92 17.44
CA GLU A 96 25.61 -49.10 16.45
C GLU A 96 24.56 -48.11 15.90
N LEU A 97 24.61 -46.83 16.30
CA LEU A 97 23.56 -45.82 16.05
C LEU A 97 23.43 -45.35 14.57
N ASP A 98 23.78 -46.20 13.61
CA ASP A 98 23.84 -45.87 12.19
C ASP A 98 22.46 -45.64 11.53
N GLU A 99 21.36 -46.00 12.23
CA GLU A 99 19.99 -45.96 11.71
C GLU A 99 19.05 -44.95 12.41
N THR A 100 19.54 -43.77 12.78
CA THR A 100 18.74 -42.74 13.49
C THR A 100 17.94 -41.79 12.59
N TRP A 101 18.12 -41.88 11.27
CA TRP A 101 17.59 -40.91 10.29
C TRP A 101 16.06 -40.73 10.29
N LEU A 102 15.29 -41.75 10.69
CA LEU A 102 13.81 -41.65 10.79
C LEU A 102 13.37 -40.76 11.97
N LEU A 103 14.18 -40.65 13.02
CA LEU A 103 13.96 -39.72 14.13
C LEU A 103 14.22 -38.28 13.67
N ASP A 104 15.26 -38.08 12.87
CA ASP A 104 15.62 -36.77 12.32
C ASP A 104 14.57 -36.22 11.37
N ILE A 105 13.98 -37.07 10.52
CA ILE A 105 12.87 -36.65 9.65
C ILE A 105 11.68 -36.14 10.48
N GLY A 106 11.42 -36.75 11.64
CA GLY A 106 10.44 -36.23 12.59
C GLY A 106 10.78 -34.81 13.05
N ALA A 107 12.04 -34.56 13.41
CA ALA A 107 12.52 -33.23 13.80
C ALA A 107 12.44 -32.22 12.64
N TYR A 108 12.77 -32.62 11.41
CA TYR A 108 12.65 -31.79 10.22
C TYR A 108 11.20 -31.40 9.94
N LEU A 109 10.25 -32.32 10.09
CA LEU A 109 8.82 -32.00 9.96
C LEU A 109 8.36 -31.02 11.05
N ALA A 110 8.84 -31.16 12.29
CA ALA A 110 8.58 -30.19 13.34
C ALA A 110 9.15 -28.80 13.01
N ALA A 111 10.38 -28.73 12.47
CA ALA A 111 11.00 -27.48 12.03
C ALA A 111 10.21 -26.83 10.87
N LEU A 112 9.78 -27.62 9.88
CA LEU A 112 8.95 -27.14 8.78
C LEU A 112 7.56 -26.69 9.25
N LEU A 113 7.01 -27.31 10.29
CA LEU A 113 5.76 -26.85 10.93
C LEU A 113 5.92 -25.45 11.56
N MET A 114 7.07 -25.16 12.16
CA MET A 114 7.37 -23.82 12.68
C MET A 114 7.37 -22.78 11.54
N VAL A 115 7.97 -23.14 10.40
CA VAL A 115 7.98 -22.33 9.18
C VAL A 115 6.57 -22.14 8.62
N ARG A 116 5.70 -23.17 8.71
CA ARG A 116 4.32 -23.16 8.19
C ARG A 116 3.31 -22.37 9.01
N GLY A 117 3.64 -21.98 10.25
CA GLY A 117 2.69 -21.18 11.04
C GLY A 117 2.70 -21.46 12.53
N SER A 118 3.05 -22.68 12.95
CA SER A 118 2.84 -23.14 14.32
C SER A 118 4.14 -23.39 15.08
N VAL A 119 4.82 -22.32 15.51
CA VAL A 119 6.11 -22.43 16.24
C VAL A 119 5.95 -23.21 17.55
N ALA A 120 4.88 -22.94 18.31
CA ALA A 120 4.64 -23.60 19.59
C ALA A 120 4.46 -25.11 19.43
N LEU A 121 3.61 -25.56 18.49
CA LEU A 121 3.40 -26.98 18.25
C LEU A 121 4.64 -27.67 17.68
N GLY A 122 5.42 -26.99 16.82
CA GLY A 122 6.72 -27.49 16.38
C GLY A 122 7.69 -27.73 17.54
N TRP A 123 7.74 -26.82 18.52
CA TRP A 123 8.56 -27.00 19.72
C TRP A 123 8.03 -28.09 20.65
N ILE A 124 6.71 -28.25 20.76
CA ILE A 124 6.13 -29.33 21.56
C ILE A 124 6.51 -30.68 20.96
N GLY A 125 6.30 -30.89 19.66
CA GLY A 125 6.62 -32.15 18.99
C GLY A 125 8.13 -32.44 18.95
N GLY A 126 8.93 -31.47 18.49
CA GLY A 126 10.38 -31.62 18.43
C GLY A 126 11.06 -31.68 19.79
N GLY A 127 10.55 -30.93 20.77
CA GLY A 127 11.03 -30.95 22.15
C GLY A 127 10.73 -32.26 22.86
N ALA A 128 9.57 -32.86 22.61
CA ALA A 128 9.25 -34.19 23.11
C ALA A 128 10.16 -35.27 22.51
N LEU A 129 10.49 -35.19 21.22
CA LEU A 129 11.52 -36.04 20.61
C LEU A 129 12.87 -35.85 21.30
N LEU A 130 13.35 -34.60 21.44
CA LEU A 130 14.61 -34.31 22.14
C LEU A 130 14.63 -34.86 23.57
N LEU A 131 13.53 -34.74 24.31
CA LEU A 131 13.41 -35.30 25.65
C LEU A 131 13.49 -36.83 25.63
N GLY A 132 12.86 -37.48 24.64
CA GLY A 132 12.98 -38.92 24.41
C GLY A 132 14.41 -39.36 24.16
N LEU A 133 15.13 -38.64 23.29
CA LEU A 133 16.55 -38.91 22.98
C LEU A 133 17.43 -38.74 24.22
N LEU A 134 17.26 -37.64 24.97
CA LEU A 134 18.00 -37.41 26.22
C LEU A 134 17.72 -38.51 27.26
N THR A 135 16.46 -38.94 27.38
CA THR A 135 16.08 -40.04 28.28
C THR A 135 16.76 -41.33 27.86
N TRP A 136 16.77 -41.64 26.56
CA TRP A 136 17.43 -42.81 26.01
C TRP A 136 18.93 -42.82 26.30
N ILE A 137 19.60 -41.68 26.10
CA ILE A 137 21.04 -41.50 26.41
C ILE A 137 21.33 -41.75 27.88
N VAL A 138 20.50 -41.24 28.80
CA VAL A 138 20.69 -41.45 30.25
C VAL A 138 20.57 -42.93 30.64
N VAL A 139 19.67 -43.67 29.99
CA VAL A 139 19.42 -45.09 30.28
C VAL A 139 20.50 -45.99 29.68
N HIS A 140 20.86 -45.79 28.41
CA HIS A 140 21.74 -46.71 27.67
C HIS A 140 23.22 -46.30 27.73
N ARG A 141 23.51 -45.04 28.08
CA ARG A 141 24.87 -44.48 28.21
C ARG A 141 25.76 -44.79 26.99
N PRO A 142 25.35 -44.38 25.77
CA PRO A 142 26.19 -44.50 24.59
C PRO A 142 27.47 -43.65 24.74
N ASP A 143 28.43 -43.86 23.83
CA ASP A 143 29.63 -43.04 23.76
C ASP A 143 29.30 -41.54 23.56
N ALA A 144 30.20 -40.66 24.00
CA ALA A 144 29.94 -39.22 24.00
C ALA A 144 29.70 -38.64 22.60
N THR A 145 30.37 -39.19 21.58
CA THR A 145 30.20 -38.80 20.18
C THR A 145 28.81 -39.16 19.67
N ASP A 146 28.40 -40.41 19.89
CA ASP A 146 27.09 -40.96 19.54
C ASP A 146 25.94 -40.21 20.22
N ALA A 147 26.08 -39.94 21.52
CA ALA A 147 25.13 -39.12 22.29
C ALA A 147 24.99 -37.71 21.71
N PHE A 148 26.10 -37.12 21.27
CA PHE A 148 26.12 -35.78 20.68
C PHE A 148 25.44 -35.77 19.32
N GLU A 149 25.78 -36.71 18.43
CA GLU A 149 25.20 -36.82 17.08
C GLU A 149 23.68 -37.03 17.13
N LEU A 150 23.21 -37.89 18.04
CA LEU A 150 21.79 -38.19 18.22
C LEU A 150 20.96 -36.94 18.57
N VAL A 151 21.54 -35.97 19.29
CA VAL A 151 20.83 -34.77 19.77
C VAL A 151 21.06 -33.57 18.86
N VAL A 152 22.27 -33.40 18.34
CA VAL A 152 22.68 -32.19 17.62
C VAL A 152 21.87 -31.98 16.35
N GLN A 153 21.57 -33.05 15.61
CA GLN A 153 20.87 -32.97 14.33
C GLN A 153 19.40 -32.51 14.50
N PRO A 154 18.59 -33.14 15.38
CA PRO A 154 17.27 -32.63 15.72
C PRO A 154 17.28 -31.22 16.32
N ALA A 155 18.26 -30.90 17.18
CA ALA A 155 18.35 -29.58 17.82
C ALA A 155 18.62 -28.47 16.78
N ILE A 156 19.55 -28.69 15.86
CA ILE A 156 19.85 -27.76 14.76
C ILE A 156 18.62 -27.56 13.88
N ALA A 157 17.87 -28.62 13.56
CA ALA A 157 16.65 -28.51 12.78
C ALA A 157 15.64 -27.53 13.41
N LEU A 158 15.37 -27.68 14.71
CA LEU A 158 14.43 -26.80 15.44
C LEU A 158 14.95 -25.35 15.53
N ALA A 159 16.26 -25.18 15.72
CA ALA A 159 16.89 -23.87 15.72
C ALA A 159 16.73 -23.17 14.36
N ILE A 160 17.02 -23.88 13.26
CA ILE A 160 16.85 -23.39 11.88
C ILE A 160 15.38 -23.05 11.62
N GLY A 161 14.44 -23.94 11.96
CA GLY A 161 13.00 -23.70 11.77
C GLY A 161 12.53 -22.44 12.50
N THR A 162 13.01 -22.22 13.73
CA THR A 162 12.70 -21.02 14.53
C THR A 162 13.27 -19.75 13.91
N VAL A 163 14.55 -19.78 13.50
CA VAL A 163 15.23 -18.63 12.87
C VAL A 163 14.59 -18.29 11.53
N TRP A 164 14.30 -19.29 10.71
CA TRP A 164 13.68 -19.11 9.40
C TRP A 164 12.29 -18.49 9.54
N ARG A 165 11.44 -18.97 10.47
CA ARG A 165 10.14 -18.34 10.72
C ARG A 165 10.28 -16.85 11.08
N ARG A 166 11.25 -16.50 11.94
CA ARG A 166 11.50 -15.10 12.30
C ARG A 166 11.96 -14.27 11.10
N LEU A 167 12.79 -14.83 10.23
CA LEU A 167 13.23 -14.16 9.00
C LEU A 167 12.07 -13.95 8.02
N LEU A 168 11.21 -14.94 7.82
CA LEU A 168 10.03 -14.82 6.96
C LEU A 168 9.08 -13.71 7.43
N LEU A 169 8.78 -13.67 8.74
CA LEU A 169 7.95 -12.61 9.34
C LEU A 169 8.55 -11.21 9.17
N ARG A 170 9.89 -11.09 9.25
CA ARG A 170 10.59 -9.82 9.02
C ARG A 170 10.56 -9.39 7.56
N SER A 171 10.69 -10.32 6.63
CA SER A 171 10.67 -10.02 5.20
C SER A 171 9.28 -9.62 4.70
N THR A 172 8.22 -10.30 5.16
CA THR A 172 6.84 -9.97 4.76
C THR A 172 6.40 -8.60 5.27
N SER A 173 6.70 -8.27 6.53
CA SER A 173 6.35 -6.97 7.12
C SER A 173 7.06 -5.79 6.42
N ARG A 174 8.32 -5.97 6.02
CA ARG A 174 9.06 -4.97 5.22
C ARG A 174 8.41 -4.73 3.88
N ILE A 175 8.04 -5.78 3.14
CA ILE A 175 7.43 -5.65 1.81
C ILE A 175 6.10 -4.89 1.88
N THR A 176 5.25 -5.18 2.88
CA THR A 176 3.99 -4.45 3.06
C THR A 176 4.21 -2.98 3.41
N ALA A 177 5.20 -2.67 4.24
CA ALA A 177 5.54 -1.30 4.62
C ALA A 177 6.07 -0.49 3.42
N TYR A 178 6.95 -1.08 2.60
CA TYR A 178 7.47 -0.44 1.38
C TYR A 178 6.37 -0.17 0.35
N ARG A 179 5.46 -1.12 0.12
CA ARG A 179 4.32 -0.92 -0.80
C ARG A 179 3.40 0.20 -0.33
N ALA A 180 3.10 0.27 0.97
CA ALA A 180 2.29 1.34 1.53
C ALA A 180 2.98 2.71 1.41
N ALA A 181 4.30 2.78 1.61
CA ALA A 181 5.08 4.00 1.43
C ALA A 181 5.11 4.45 -0.04
N GLN A 182 5.31 3.52 -0.99
CA GLN A 182 5.30 3.82 -2.42
C GLN A 182 3.94 4.36 -2.89
N LEU A 183 2.83 3.75 -2.46
CA LEU A 183 1.49 4.25 -2.82
C LEU A 183 1.26 5.67 -2.32
N ARG A 184 1.67 5.99 -1.09
CA ARG A 184 1.59 7.35 -0.54
C ARG A 184 2.44 8.34 -1.32
N ALA A 185 3.66 7.96 -1.69
CA ALA A 185 4.54 8.81 -2.48
C ALA A 185 4.00 9.07 -3.89
N GLN A 186 3.39 8.07 -4.53
CA GLN A 186 2.73 8.23 -5.84
C GLN A 186 1.56 9.22 -5.76
N LEU A 187 0.67 9.07 -4.77
CA LEU A 187 -0.45 9.98 -4.56
C LEU A 187 0.02 11.43 -4.31
N GLN A 188 1.07 11.62 -3.51
CA GLN A 188 1.65 12.94 -3.27
C GLN A 188 2.29 13.54 -4.53
N ALA A 189 2.94 12.71 -5.35
CA ALA A 189 3.53 13.14 -6.61
C ALA A 189 2.46 13.57 -7.63
N GLU A 190 1.32 12.87 -7.69
CA GLU A 190 0.17 13.25 -8.55
C GLU A 190 -0.41 14.61 -8.14
N VAL A 191 -0.66 14.84 -6.85
CA VAL A 191 -1.17 16.14 -6.36
C VAL A 191 -0.20 17.28 -6.69
N THR A 192 1.11 17.04 -6.56
CA THR A 192 2.14 18.04 -6.87
C THR A 192 2.23 18.30 -8.38
N ARG A 193 2.09 17.27 -9.21
CA ARG A 193 2.05 17.39 -10.68
C ARG A 193 0.85 18.20 -11.15
N ASP A 194 -0.33 17.96 -10.59
CA ASP A 194 -1.54 18.73 -10.93
C ASP A 194 -1.41 20.20 -10.54
N ALA A 195 -0.87 20.48 -9.35
CA ALA A 195 -0.63 21.85 -8.90
C ALA A 195 0.38 22.58 -9.81
N THR A 196 1.48 21.90 -10.18
CA THR A 196 2.49 22.48 -11.08
C THR A 196 1.99 22.65 -12.50
N ALA A 197 1.19 21.73 -13.03
CA ALA A 197 0.55 21.85 -14.34
C ALA A 197 -0.41 23.05 -14.38
N ARG A 198 -1.29 23.20 -13.39
CA ARG A 198 -2.21 24.36 -13.28
C ARG A 198 -1.44 25.68 -13.18
N SER A 199 -0.34 25.70 -12.42
CA SER A 199 0.51 26.89 -12.31
C SER A 199 1.14 27.27 -13.65
N ARG A 200 1.66 26.28 -14.40
CA ARG A 200 2.22 26.51 -15.74
C ARG A 200 1.19 27.07 -16.71
N THR A 201 -0.02 26.50 -16.78
CA THR A 201 -1.09 27.01 -17.66
C THR A 201 -1.45 28.46 -17.32
N ARG A 202 -1.51 28.82 -16.03
CA ARG A 202 -1.75 30.20 -15.61
C ARG A 202 -0.64 31.15 -16.05
N LEU A 203 0.63 30.75 -15.89
CA LEU A 203 1.77 31.57 -16.32
C LEU A 203 1.76 31.83 -17.83
N VAL A 204 1.44 30.82 -18.64
CA VAL A 204 1.29 30.99 -20.10
C VAL A 204 0.20 32.00 -20.43
N ALA A 205 -0.98 31.90 -19.82
CA ALA A 205 -2.09 32.83 -20.06
C ALA A 205 -1.77 34.28 -19.64
N VAL A 206 -0.98 34.47 -18.57
CA VAL A 206 -0.48 35.79 -18.16
C VAL A 206 0.53 36.31 -19.19
N GLN A 207 1.46 35.45 -19.62
CA GLN A 207 2.48 35.80 -20.60
C GLN A 207 1.87 36.22 -21.94
N GLU A 208 0.88 35.50 -22.46
CA GLU A 208 0.18 35.84 -23.71
C GLU A 208 -0.43 37.24 -23.70
N ARG A 209 -0.86 37.73 -22.53
CA ARG A 209 -1.48 39.06 -22.39
C ARG A 209 -0.48 40.17 -22.09
N ALA A 210 0.56 39.87 -21.33
CA ALA A 210 1.56 40.87 -20.93
C ALA A 210 2.69 41.04 -21.96
N ALA A 211 3.10 39.97 -22.65
CA ALA A 211 4.25 39.98 -23.55
C ALA A 211 4.15 41.00 -24.69
N PRO A 212 3.00 41.17 -25.39
CA PRO A 212 2.90 42.16 -26.47
C PRO A 212 3.15 43.59 -25.99
N LEU A 213 2.60 43.97 -24.82
CA LEU A 213 2.81 45.29 -24.25
C LEU A 213 4.26 45.53 -23.83
N LEU A 214 4.91 44.52 -23.25
CA LEU A 214 6.32 44.61 -22.88
C LEU A 214 7.21 44.73 -24.12
N HIS A 215 6.87 44.03 -25.20
CA HIS A 215 7.59 44.14 -26.47
C HIS A 215 7.46 45.53 -27.10
N ASP A 216 6.24 46.09 -27.13
CA ASP A 216 5.96 47.45 -27.61
C ASP A 216 6.80 48.50 -26.85
N ILE A 217 6.94 48.36 -25.53
CA ILE A 217 7.71 49.30 -24.69
C ILE A 217 9.20 49.26 -25.04
N VAL A 218 9.74 48.06 -25.27
CA VAL A 218 11.15 47.88 -25.65
C VAL A 218 11.41 48.50 -27.02
N GLU A 219 10.54 48.25 -28.00
CA GLU A 219 10.70 48.77 -29.36
C GLU A 219 10.54 50.30 -29.45
N SER A 220 9.58 50.85 -28.72
CA SER A 220 9.32 52.30 -28.72
C SER A 220 10.23 53.11 -27.81
N GLY A 221 11.08 52.45 -27.01
CA GLY A 221 11.99 53.10 -26.06
C GLY A 221 11.30 53.82 -24.90
N GLY A 222 9.99 53.64 -24.72
CA GLY A 222 9.22 54.29 -23.66
C GLY A 222 7.71 54.11 -23.76
N LEU A 223 6.98 54.48 -22.69
CA LEU A 223 5.52 54.36 -22.62
C LEU A 223 4.81 55.60 -23.16
N SER A 224 4.15 55.47 -24.31
CA SER A 224 3.24 56.51 -24.82
C SER A 224 2.00 56.67 -23.92
N PRO A 225 1.26 57.81 -23.98
CA PRO A 225 0.02 57.97 -23.23
C PRO A 225 -1.03 56.88 -23.51
N ASP A 226 -1.13 56.44 -24.77
CA ASP A 226 -2.02 55.34 -25.18
C ASP A 226 -1.52 53.99 -24.65
N GLY A 227 -0.20 53.74 -24.70
CA GLY A 227 0.43 52.56 -24.11
C GLY A 227 0.19 52.46 -22.60
N ARG A 228 0.21 53.59 -21.88
CA ARG A 228 -0.12 53.63 -20.44
C ARG A 228 -1.58 53.26 -20.16
N ALA A 229 -2.51 53.68 -21.02
CA ALA A 229 -3.92 53.34 -20.86
C ALA A 229 -4.13 51.83 -21.10
N ARG A 230 -3.54 51.26 -22.16
CA ARG A 230 -3.57 49.82 -22.44
C ARG A 230 -2.93 48.99 -21.33
N ALA A 231 -1.78 49.43 -20.80
CA ALA A 231 -1.10 48.74 -19.70
C ALA A 231 -1.94 48.69 -18.41
N ARG A 232 -2.61 49.79 -18.06
CA ARG A 232 -3.52 49.84 -16.89
C ARG A 232 -4.72 48.91 -17.07
N GLU A 233 -5.24 48.77 -18.29
CA GLU A 233 -6.36 47.86 -18.57
C GLU A 233 -5.94 46.39 -18.43
N VAL A 234 -4.78 46.02 -18.96
CA VAL A 234 -4.23 44.65 -18.80
C VAL A 234 -3.89 44.35 -17.34
N GLU A 235 -3.27 45.28 -16.61
CA GLU A 235 -2.99 45.13 -15.18
C GLU A 235 -4.29 44.94 -14.37
N ALA A 236 -5.30 45.78 -14.62
CA ALA A 236 -6.58 45.69 -13.93
C ALA A 236 -7.28 44.35 -14.21
N GLY A 237 -7.26 43.88 -15.45
CA GLY A 237 -7.78 42.55 -15.81
C GLY A 237 -7.03 41.41 -15.11
N LEU A 238 -5.70 41.46 -15.07
CA LEU A 238 -4.88 40.46 -14.35
C LEU A 238 -5.13 40.46 -12.84
N ARG A 239 -5.33 41.65 -12.23
CA ARG A 239 -5.67 41.77 -10.80
C ARG A 239 -7.06 41.22 -10.51
N ASP A 240 -8.02 41.46 -11.39
CA ASP A 240 -9.36 40.91 -11.27
C ASP A 240 -9.37 39.39 -11.39
N GLU A 241 -8.58 38.80 -12.29
CA GLU A 241 -8.44 37.34 -12.38
C GLU A 241 -7.80 36.72 -11.15
N LEU A 242 -6.83 37.40 -10.53
CA LEU A 242 -6.20 36.96 -9.29
C LEU A 242 -7.15 37.09 -8.09
N ARG A 243 -7.95 38.16 -8.02
CA ARG A 243 -8.86 38.45 -6.91
C ARG A 243 -10.19 37.70 -7.02
N ALA A 244 -10.70 37.52 -8.23
CA ALA A 244 -12.04 37.01 -8.50
C ALA A 244 -12.11 36.05 -9.69
N PRO A 245 -11.42 34.89 -9.64
CA PRO A 245 -11.26 34.00 -10.78
C PRO A 245 -12.57 33.45 -11.35
N THR A 246 -13.62 33.25 -10.53
CA THR A 246 -14.92 32.76 -11.02
C THR A 246 -15.75 33.84 -11.72
N LEU A 247 -15.46 35.11 -11.44
CA LEU A 247 -16.15 36.26 -12.04
C LEU A 247 -15.37 36.88 -13.21
N ALA A 248 -14.06 36.75 -13.23
CA ALA A 248 -13.17 37.31 -14.25
C ALA A 248 -13.15 36.48 -15.56
N VAL A 249 -14.32 36.03 -16.01
CA VAL A 249 -14.51 35.29 -17.26
C VAL A 249 -15.00 36.21 -18.38
N ALA A 250 -14.81 35.82 -19.64
CA ALA A 250 -14.96 36.66 -20.83
C ALA A 250 -16.22 37.56 -20.91
N PRO A 251 -17.46 37.13 -20.57
CA PRO A 251 -18.62 38.03 -20.63
C PRO A 251 -18.54 39.16 -19.58
N VAL A 252 -18.19 38.84 -18.34
CA VAL A 252 -18.12 39.80 -17.23
C VAL A 252 -16.88 40.68 -17.36
N ALA A 253 -15.71 40.11 -17.65
CA ALA A 253 -14.47 40.86 -17.80
C ALA A 253 -14.57 41.95 -18.89
N ARG A 254 -15.20 41.64 -20.02
CA ARG A 254 -15.45 42.64 -21.09
C ARG A 254 -16.42 43.73 -20.64
N ALA A 255 -17.52 43.37 -19.97
CA ALA A 255 -18.48 44.34 -19.45
C ALA A 255 -17.84 45.29 -18.43
N VAL A 256 -17.01 44.76 -17.53
CA VAL A 256 -16.24 45.51 -16.53
C VAL A 256 -15.26 46.47 -17.21
N ALA A 257 -14.50 46.01 -18.20
CA ALA A 257 -13.56 46.85 -18.94
C ALA A 257 -14.27 48.04 -19.62
N LEU A 258 -15.40 47.77 -20.29
CA LEU A 258 -16.23 48.81 -20.92
C LEU A 258 -16.83 49.79 -19.89
N ALA A 259 -17.28 49.30 -18.74
CA ALA A 259 -17.77 50.16 -17.66
C ALA A 259 -16.67 51.06 -17.10
N ARG A 260 -15.46 50.53 -16.87
CA ARG A 260 -14.31 51.31 -16.40
C ARG A 260 -13.84 52.36 -17.41
N ARG A 261 -13.87 52.04 -18.71
CA ARG A 261 -13.60 53.02 -19.78
C ARG A 261 -14.59 54.20 -19.78
N ARG A 262 -15.81 53.99 -19.27
CA ARG A 262 -16.83 55.04 -19.08
C ARG A 262 -16.68 55.81 -17.76
N GLY A 263 -15.72 55.44 -16.91
CA GLY A 263 -15.48 56.06 -15.62
C GLY A 263 -16.22 55.41 -14.44
N VAL A 264 -16.80 54.22 -14.62
CA VAL A 264 -17.43 53.46 -13.53
C VAL A 264 -16.36 52.71 -12.74
N ASP A 265 -16.36 52.85 -11.41
CA ASP A 265 -15.46 52.10 -10.52
C ASP A 265 -16.05 50.71 -10.23
N VAL A 266 -15.44 49.65 -10.76
CA VAL A 266 -15.96 48.28 -10.61
C VAL A 266 -15.01 47.41 -9.81
N LEU A 267 -15.50 46.83 -8.71
CA LEU A 267 -14.79 45.90 -7.85
C LEU A 267 -15.38 44.49 -7.96
N LEU A 268 -14.54 43.51 -8.29
CA LEU A 268 -14.90 42.09 -8.28
C LEU A 268 -14.35 41.42 -7.00
N LEU A 269 -15.21 40.63 -6.33
CA LEU A 269 -14.87 39.87 -5.13
C LEU A 269 -15.34 38.43 -5.29
N ASP A 270 -14.48 37.48 -4.96
CA ASP A 270 -14.81 36.06 -5.02
C ASP A 270 -14.50 35.37 -3.69
N ASP A 271 -15.57 35.06 -2.96
CA ASP A 271 -15.49 34.34 -1.69
C ASP A 271 -15.83 32.86 -1.84
N ARG A 272 -15.92 32.31 -3.06
CA ARG A 272 -16.30 30.90 -3.26
C ARG A 272 -15.23 29.92 -2.76
N GLY A 273 -13.97 30.36 -2.71
CA GLY A 273 -12.82 29.52 -2.36
C GLY A 273 -12.23 28.81 -3.58
N ARG A 274 -10.94 28.41 -3.50
CA ARG A 274 -10.15 27.94 -4.64
C ARG A 274 -10.68 26.69 -5.37
N ASP A 275 -11.47 25.87 -4.69
CA ASP A 275 -11.98 24.58 -5.20
C ASP A 275 -13.51 24.57 -5.40
N ALA A 276 -14.17 25.73 -5.32
CA ALA A 276 -15.60 25.80 -5.56
C ALA A 276 -15.96 25.65 -7.04
N ALA A 277 -17.14 25.09 -7.30
CA ALA A 277 -17.70 24.98 -8.63
C ALA A 277 -17.83 26.37 -9.30
N PRO A 278 -17.66 26.45 -10.64
CA PRO A 278 -17.87 27.69 -11.39
C PRO A 278 -19.27 28.25 -11.17
N VAL A 279 -19.41 29.58 -11.21
CA VAL A 279 -20.71 30.26 -11.27
C VAL A 279 -21.39 29.88 -12.59
N ASP A 280 -22.72 29.68 -12.58
CA ASP A 280 -23.47 29.42 -13.81
C ASP A 280 -23.24 30.54 -14.84
N SER A 281 -22.94 30.13 -16.08
CA SER A 281 -22.85 30.96 -17.26
C SER A 281 -24.04 31.92 -17.47
N ARG A 282 -25.25 31.51 -17.08
CA ARG A 282 -26.45 32.35 -17.15
C ARG A 282 -26.33 33.54 -16.21
N ILE A 283 -25.98 33.30 -14.95
CA ILE A 283 -25.78 34.34 -13.93
C ILE A 283 -24.67 35.29 -14.36
N LEU A 284 -23.56 34.75 -14.88
CA LEU A 284 -22.45 35.56 -15.40
C LEU A 284 -22.90 36.47 -16.56
N SER A 285 -23.81 36.01 -17.40
CA SER A 285 -24.35 36.79 -18.51
C SER A 285 -25.29 37.89 -18.03
N GLU A 286 -26.16 37.60 -17.06
CA GLU A 286 -27.04 38.59 -16.43
C GLU A 286 -26.25 39.68 -15.70
N VAL A 287 -25.21 39.28 -14.96
CA VAL A 287 -24.26 40.20 -14.31
C VAL A 287 -23.52 41.06 -15.34
N ALA A 288 -23.06 40.46 -16.45
CA ALA A 288 -22.38 41.20 -17.51
C ALA A 288 -23.30 42.24 -18.16
N THR A 289 -24.57 41.91 -18.41
CA THR A 289 -25.56 42.87 -18.94
C THR A 289 -25.80 44.02 -17.95
N LEU A 290 -25.96 43.71 -16.66
CA LEU A 290 -26.19 44.72 -15.63
C LEU A 290 -25.01 45.69 -15.50
N VAL A 291 -23.78 45.16 -15.39
CA VAL A 291 -22.55 45.99 -15.34
C VAL A 291 -22.35 46.75 -16.66
N GLY A 292 -22.67 46.12 -17.79
CA GLY A 292 -22.58 46.72 -19.13
C GLY A 292 -23.51 47.91 -19.35
N ALA A 293 -24.61 48.00 -18.61
CA ALA A 293 -25.56 49.11 -18.67
C ALA A 293 -25.10 50.36 -17.90
N LEU A 294 -24.20 50.21 -16.92
CA LEU A 294 -23.74 51.28 -16.05
C LEU A 294 -23.01 52.39 -16.81
N ARG A 295 -23.30 53.64 -16.46
CA ARG A 295 -22.74 54.85 -17.12
C ARG A 295 -21.90 55.73 -16.20
N ARG A 296 -22.11 55.64 -14.89
CA ARG A 296 -21.38 56.36 -13.83
C ARG A 296 -21.55 55.62 -12.50
N GLY A 297 -20.80 56.05 -11.48
CA GLY A 297 -20.87 55.49 -10.13
C GLY A 297 -19.87 54.35 -9.86
N ARG A 298 -20.17 53.56 -8.83
CA ARG A 298 -19.41 52.40 -8.38
C ARG A 298 -20.26 51.13 -8.41
N ALA A 299 -19.68 50.00 -8.79
CA ALA A 299 -20.31 48.69 -8.72
C ALA A 299 -19.42 47.66 -8.01
N THR A 300 -19.97 46.90 -7.07
CA THR A 300 -19.30 45.78 -6.43
C THR A 300 -20.02 44.48 -6.78
N VAL A 301 -19.34 43.59 -7.52
CA VAL A 301 -19.83 42.25 -7.86
C VAL A 301 -19.16 41.25 -6.93
N ARG A 302 -19.94 40.47 -6.19
CA ARG A 302 -19.44 39.53 -5.20
C ARG A 302 -20.02 38.13 -5.43
N ALA A 303 -19.15 37.15 -5.68
CA ALA A 303 -19.52 35.74 -5.70
C ALA A 303 -19.48 35.17 -4.27
N LEU A 304 -20.53 34.46 -3.87
CA LEU A 304 -20.75 34.01 -2.51
C LEU A 304 -20.39 32.53 -2.32
N PRO A 305 -19.93 32.12 -1.11
CA PRO A 305 -19.60 30.72 -0.83
C PRO A 305 -20.72 29.73 -1.21
N PRO A 306 -20.38 28.51 -1.67
CA PRO A 306 -21.36 27.46 -1.94
C PRO A 306 -22.29 27.22 -0.74
N GLY A 307 -23.59 26.99 -0.99
CA GLY A 307 -24.60 26.75 0.05
C GLY A 307 -25.24 28.01 0.64
N ARG A 308 -24.88 29.21 0.16
CA ARG A 308 -25.64 30.44 0.41
C ARG A 308 -26.87 30.50 -0.50
N ARG A 309 -27.90 31.23 -0.07
CA ARG A 309 -29.16 31.41 -0.82
C ARG A 309 -28.97 32.03 -2.21
N HIS A 310 -27.95 32.88 -2.37
CA HIS A 310 -27.63 33.59 -3.60
C HIS A 310 -26.20 33.23 -4.04
N ALA A 311 -25.98 33.06 -5.33
CA ALA A 311 -24.69 32.74 -5.93
C ALA A 311 -23.84 34.00 -6.16
N VAL A 312 -24.46 35.09 -6.62
CA VAL A 312 -23.78 36.38 -6.89
C VAL A 312 -24.64 37.54 -6.40
N THR A 313 -23.99 38.57 -5.87
CA THR A 313 -24.64 39.83 -5.53
C THR A 313 -23.93 40.99 -6.21
N VAL A 314 -24.70 41.92 -6.76
CA VAL A 314 -24.17 43.16 -7.35
C VAL A 314 -24.76 44.34 -6.58
N VAL A 315 -23.89 45.19 -6.04
CA VAL A 315 -24.27 46.44 -5.39
C VAL A 315 -23.81 47.58 -6.30
N VAL A 316 -24.75 48.42 -6.73
CA VAL A 316 -24.50 49.59 -7.57
C VAL A 316 -24.78 50.84 -6.76
N ASP A 317 -23.87 51.80 -6.83
CA ASP A 317 -23.97 53.11 -6.18
C ASP A 317 -23.70 54.20 -7.22
N ASP A 318 -24.73 54.93 -7.64
CA ASP A 318 -24.62 56.03 -8.62
C ASP A 318 -24.43 57.40 -7.93
N GLY A 319 -24.10 57.42 -6.63
CA GLY A 319 -23.90 58.64 -5.83
C GLY A 319 -25.18 59.28 -5.28
N ASP A 320 -26.34 58.95 -5.86
CA ASP A 320 -27.66 59.41 -5.44
C ASP A 320 -28.53 58.27 -4.86
N ARG A 321 -28.30 57.04 -5.35
CA ARG A 321 -29.07 55.84 -4.98
C ARG A 321 -28.16 54.62 -4.95
N THR A 322 -28.36 53.78 -3.95
CA THR A 322 -27.71 52.47 -3.83
C THR A 322 -28.73 51.37 -4.12
N GLU A 323 -28.46 50.52 -5.12
CA GLU A 323 -29.31 49.40 -5.51
C GLU A 323 -28.56 48.07 -5.38
N ARG A 324 -29.25 47.04 -4.89
CA ARG A 324 -28.70 45.70 -4.71
C ARG A 324 -29.45 44.70 -5.56
N HIS A 325 -28.73 44.02 -6.43
CA HIS A 325 -29.21 42.91 -7.24
C HIS A 325 -28.63 41.60 -6.70
N VAL A 326 -29.45 40.56 -6.65
CA VAL A 326 -29.07 39.23 -6.18
C VAL A 326 -29.42 38.21 -7.25
N PHE A 327 -28.56 37.23 -7.45
CA PHE A 327 -28.71 36.17 -8.43
C PHE A 327 -28.62 34.82 -7.73
N ASP A 328 -29.61 33.97 -7.96
CA ASP A 328 -29.72 32.64 -7.38
C ASP A 328 -29.02 31.61 -8.29
N ASP A 329 -28.44 30.57 -7.68
CA ASP A 329 -27.79 29.45 -8.39
C ASP A 329 -28.82 28.59 -9.15
#